data_AF-A0A351FAI4-F1
#
_entry.id   AF-A0A351FAI4-F1
#
_cell.length_a   1.000
_cell.length_b   1.000
_cell.length_c   1.000
_cell.angle_alpha   90.00
_cell.angle_beta   90.00
_cell.angle_gamma   90.00
#
_symmetry.space_group_name_H-M   'P 1'
#
loop_
_entity.id
_entity.type
_entity.pdbx_description
1 polymer ?
#
loop_
_entity_poly.entity_id
_entity_poly.type
_entity_poly.pdbx_seq_one_letter_code
_entity_poly.pdbx_strand_id
1 'polypeptide(L)' 'MLRGISPLLSPSLLETLYRMGHHDEIVFGDAHFPGESCNDNIIRADGLGINDLLDAILPLFV' A
#
# COMPACT_ATOMS: atom_id res chain seq x y z
N MET A 1 -8.95 4.49 -12.25
CA MET A 1 -7.60 4.47 -12.87
C MET A 1 -7.21 5.89 -13.23
N LEU A 2 -5.95 6.25 -13.02
CA LEU A 2 -5.41 7.59 -13.30
C LEU A 2 -4.24 7.47 -14.29
N ARG A 3 -3.97 8.51 -15.08
CA ARG A 3 -2.83 8.50 -16.00
C ARG A 3 -1.53 8.61 -15.20
N GLY A 4 -0.57 7.73 -15.48
CA GLY A 4 0.75 7.73 -14.82
C GLY A 4 0.77 7.12 -13.42
N ILE A 5 -0.34 6.54 -12.95
CA ILE A 5 -0.44 5.87 -11.64
C ILE A 5 -0.89 4.43 -11.89
N SER A 6 -0.19 3.46 -11.27
CA SER A 6 -0.53 2.05 -11.41
C SER A 6 -1.99 1.79 -10.97
N PRO A 7 -2.78 1.03 -11.75
CA PRO A 7 -4.15 0.69 -11.39
C PRO A 7 -4.23 -0.28 -10.20
N LEU A 8 -3.10 -0.85 -9.76
CA LEU A 8 -3.01 -1.70 -8.58
C LEU A 8 -3.15 -0.91 -7.28
N LEU A 9 -2.95 0.40 -7.32
CA LEU A 9 -3.12 1.27 -6.16
C LEU A 9 -4.59 1.60 -5.97
N SER A 10 -5.18 1.06 -4.90
CA SER A 10 -6.52 1.46 -4.48
C SER A 10 -6.54 2.94 -4.08
N PRO A 11 -7.70 3.62 -4.19
CA PRO A 11 -7.80 5.01 -3.77
C PRO A 11 -7.36 5.26 -2.32
N SER A 12 -7.67 4.35 -1.40
CA SER A 12 -7.27 4.45 0.02
C SER A 12 -5.78 4.26 0.23
N LEU A 13 -5.14 3.35 -0.52
CA LEU A 13 -3.68 3.17 -0.48
C LEU A 13 -2.97 4.43 -0.98
N LEU A 14 -3.43 4.98 -2.11
CA LEU A 14 -2.86 6.21 -2.66
C LEU A 14 -3.02 7.39 -1.69
N GLU A 15 -4.20 7.57 -1.10
CA GLU A 15 -4.41 8.60 -0.07
C GLU A 15 -3.48 8.42 1.13
N THR A 16 -3.31 7.19 1.61
CA THR A 16 -2.47 6.88 2.76
C THR A 16 -1.01 7.21 2.47
N LEU A 17 -0.48 6.78 1.32
CA LEU A 17 0.89 7.08 0.89
C LEU A 17 1.17 8.59 0.83
N TYR A 18 0.22 9.40 0.36
CA TYR A 18 0.39 10.86 0.28
C TYR A 18 0.13 11.61 1.59
N ARG A 19 -0.43 10.94 2.60
CA ARG A 19 -0.55 11.47 3.96
C ARG A 19 0.65 11.11 4.83
N MET A 20 1.38 10.04 4.49
CA MET A 20 2.60 9.64 5.19
C MET A 20 3.64 10.77 5.14
N GLY A 21 4.19 11.10 6.30
CA GLY A 21 5.29 12.03 6.47
C GLY A 21 6.63 11.33 6.68
N HIS A 22 7.65 12.12 7.04
CA HIS A 22 8.97 11.58 7.32
C HIS A 22 8.95 10.69 8.58
N HIS A 23 9.52 9.49 8.47
CA HIS A 23 9.48 8.39 9.45
C HIS A 23 8.16 7.61 9.56
N ASP A 24 7.13 7.92 8.76
CA ASP A 24 5.96 7.04 8.73
C ASP A 24 6.31 5.72 8.03
N GLU A 25 5.81 4.63 8.60
CA GLU A 25 6.08 3.28 8.12
C GLU A 25 4.81 2.65 7.55
N ILE A 26 4.98 1.80 6.55
CA ILE A 26 3.90 0.99 5.96
C ILE A 26 4.38 -0.45 5.83
N VAL A 27 3.50 -1.40 6.17
CA VAL A 27 3.79 -2.82 6.10
C VAL A 27 2.98 -3.46 4.97
N PHE A 28 3.65 -4.15 4.06
CA PHE A 28 3.02 -5.04 3.09
C PHE A 28 3.01 -6.46 3.66
N GLY A 29 1.92 -6.82 4.33
CA GLY A 29 1.73 -8.16 4.88
C GLY A 29 1.28 -9.17 3.83
N ASP A 30 1.77 -10.40 3.92
CA ASP A 30 1.23 -11.51 3.14
C ASP A 30 -0.17 -11.95 3.67
N ALA A 31 -0.81 -12.90 2.99
CA ALA A 31 -2.15 -13.35 3.34
C ALA A 31 -2.27 -14.00 4.73
N HIS A 32 -1.16 -14.38 5.36
CA HIS A 32 -1.10 -14.98 6.70
C HIS A 32 -0.65 -13.98 7.77
N PHE A 33 -0.22 -12.77 7.37
CA PHE A 33 0.17 -11.73 8.31
C PHE A 33 -1.05 -11.29 9.14
N PRO A 34 -0.93 -11.23 10.48
CA PRO A 34 -2.05 -10.89 11.35
C PRO A 34 -2.30 -9.37 11.39
N GLY A 35 -2.68 -8.80 10.25
CA GLY A 35 -2.83 -7.35 10.04
C GLY A 35 -3.71 -6.68 11.08
N GLU A 36 -4.92 -7.19 11.28
CA GLU A 36 -5.96 -6.65 12.18
C GLU A 36 -5.53 -6.58 13.65
N SER A 37 -4.66 -7.49 14.11
CA SER A 37 -4.17 -7.48 15.50
C SER A 37 -2.88 -6.68 15.69
N CYS A 38 -2.19 -6.35 14.60
CA CYS A 38 -0.88 -5.69 14.65
C CYS A 38 -0.93 -4.21 14.27
N ASN A 39 -2.01 -3.72 13.65
CA ASN A 39 -2.08 -2.36 13.12
C ASN A 39 -3.49 -1.79 13.28
N ASP A 40 -3.58 -0.47 13.49
CA ASP A 40 -4.86 0.24 13.62
C ASP A 40 -5.47 0.63 12.27
N ASN A 41 -4.64 0.81 11.22
CA ASN A 41 -5.08 1.16 9.88
C ASN A 41 -4.82 0.00 8.92
N ILE A 42 -5.89 -0.55 8.35
CA ILE A 42 -5.85 -1.72 7.46
C ILE A 42 -6.38 -1.34 6.07
N ILE A 43 -5.56 -1.61 5.05
CA ILE A 43 -5.94 -1.48 3.65
C ILE A 43 -5.82 -2.85 3.00
N ARG A 44 -6.97 -3.39 2.57
CA ARG A 44 -7.03 -4.69 1.91
C ARG A 44 -6.55 -4.58 0.46
N ALA A 45 -5.63 -5.45 0.09
CA ALA A 45 -5.11 -5.60 -1.28
C ALA A 45 -5.15 -7.08 -1.71
N ASP A 46 -6.27 -7.74 -1.40
CA ASP A 46 -6.47 -9.17 -1.67
C ASP A 46 -6.31 -9.51 -3.15
N GLY A 47 -5.61 -10.62 -3.42
CA GLY A 47 -5.38 -11.09 -4.78
C GLY A 47 -4.24 -10.40 -5.52
N LEU A 48 -3.52 -9.46 -4.88
CA LEU A 48 -2.33 -8.84 -5.43
C LEU A 48 -1.05 -9.46 -4.85
N GLY A 49 -0.03 -9.59 -5.69
CA GLY A 49 1.32 -9.95 -5.24
C GLY A 49 2.01 -8.77 -4.57
N ILE A 50 2.78 -9.01 -3.50
CA ILE A 50 3.56 -7.96 -2.83
C ILE A 50 4.56 -7.32 -3.80
N ASN A 51 5.21 -8.11 -4.67
CA ASN A 51 6.14 -7.59 -5.67
C ASN A 51 5.44 -6.60 -6.63
N ASP A 52 4.25 -6.93 -7.12
CA ASP A 52 3.49 -6.07 -8.03
C ASP A 52 3.05 -4.76 -7.34
N LEU A 53 2.69 -4.84 -6.05
CA LEU A 53 2.39 -3.66 -5.24
C LEU A 53 3.64 -2.81 -5.01
N LEU A 54 4.78 -3.41 -4.71
CA LEU A 54 6.02 -2.69 -4.48
C LEU A 54 6.46 -1.94 -5.75
N ASP A 55 6.43 -2.60 -6.90
CA ASP A 55 6.72 -1.99 -8.21
C ASP A 55 5.77 -0.82 -8.51
N ALA A 56 4.51 -0.91 -8.09
CA ALA A 56 3.54 0.16 -8.24
C ALA A 56 3.80 1.37 -7.32
N ILE A 57 4.37 1.16 -6.13
CA ILE A 57 4.53 2.17 -5.07
C ILE A 57 5.87 2.88 -5.15
N LEU A 58 6.96 2.17 -5.46
CA LEU A 58 8.31 2.73 -5.49
C LEU A 58 8.45 4.04 -6.31
N PRO A 59 7.79 4.22 -7.48
CA PRO A 59 7.86 5.48 -8.22
C PRO A 59 7.23 6.69 -7.51
N LEU A 60 6.38 6.45 -6.50
CA LEU A 60 5.66 7.47 -5.75
C LEU A 60 6.25 7.71 -4.35
N PHE A 61 7.13 6.83 -3.87
CA PHE A 61 7.71 6.85 -2.53
C PHE A 61 9.10 7.51 -2.60
N VAL A 62 9.20 8.77 -2.14
CA VAL A 62 10.41 9.62 -2.27
C VAL A 62 10.81 10.21 -0.94
#